data_AF-A0A949GMI3-F1
#
_entry.id   AF-A0A949GMI3-F1
#
_cell.length_a   1.000
_cell.length_b   1.000
_cell.length_c   1.000
_cell.angle_alpha   90.00
_cell.angle_beta   90.00
_cell.angle_gamma   90.00
#
_symmetry.space_group_name_H-M   'P 1'
#
loop_
_entity.id
_entity.type
_entity.pdbx_description
1 polymer ?
#
loop_
_entity_poly.entity_id
_entity_poly.type
_entity_poly.pdbx_seq_one_letter_code
_entity_poly.pdbx_strand_id
1 'polypeptide(L)' 'AGIVDGYYEMGLKEWDRAAAELIAKEAGAMVSVHGELTIAAGPYLYGTLSGHLLGSNAV' A
#
# COMPACT_ATOMS: atom_id res chain seq x y z
N ALA A 1 -11.34 -2.03 8.11
CA ALA A 1 -12.49 -1.16 7.81
C ALA A 1 -12.21 -0.41 6.51
N GLY A 2 -12.98 -0.66 5.44
CA GLY A 2 -12.77 -0.09 4.10
C GLY A 2 -13.29 1.35 3.96
N ILE A 3 -12.77 2.26 4.79
CA ILE A 3 -13.13 3.69 4.78
C ILE A 3 -12.40 4.42 3.64
N VAL A 4 -11.23 3.92 3.27
CA VAL A 4 -10.41 4.39 2.15
C VAL A 4 -10.09 3.20 1.25
N ASP A 5 -9.94 3.48 -0.04
CA ASP A 5 -9.69 2.47 -1.07
C ASP A 5 -8.22 2.03 -1.16
N GLY A 6 -7.33 2.88 -0.65
CA GLY A 6 -5.90 2.63 -0.54
C GLY A 6 -5.19 3.57 0.42
N TYR A 7 -3.97 3.20 0.77
CA TYR A 7 -3.07 3.88 1.68
C TYR A 7 -1.64 3.72 1.16
N TYR A 8 -0.84 4.77 1.27
CA TYR A 8 0.59 4.71 1.01
C TYR A 8 1.32 5.63 2.00
N GLU A 9 2.49 5.20 2.47
CA GLU A 9 3.31 5.99 3.38
C GLU A 9 4.80 5.68 3.20
N MET A 10 5.65 6.69 3.41
CA MET A 10 7.11 6.58 3.33
C MET A 10 7.71 6.49 4.73
N GLY A 11 8.70 5.61 4.93
CA GLY A 11 9.54 5.59 6.12
C GLY A 11 8.95 4.88 7.34
N LEU A 12 7.91 4.06 7.13
CA LEU A 12 7.35 3.23 8.19
C LEU A 12 8.40 2.26 8.74
N LYS A 13 8.42 2.10 10.05
CA LYS A 13 9.25 1.09 10.69
C LYS A 13 8.56 -0.27 10.63
N GLU A 14 9.36 -1.32 10.77
CA GLU A 14 8.86 -2.69 10.68
C GLU A 14 7.73 -2.96 11.69
N TRP A 15 7.83 -2.40 12.89
CA TRP A 15 6.81 -2.54 13.93
C TRP A 15 5.50 -1.81 13.60
N ASP A 16 5.54 -0.70 12.85
CA ASP A 16 4.33 0.01 12.41
C ASP A 16 3.57 -0.83 11.37
N ARG A 17 4.30 -1.53 10.50
CA ARG A 17 3.71 -2.31 9.40
C ARG A 17 3.29 -3.72 9.82
N ALA A 18 3.95 -4.34 10.80
CA ALA A 18 3.76 -5.75 11.13
C ALA A 18 2.29 -6.11 11.42
N ALA A 19 1.62 -5.33 12.27
CA ALA A 19 0.20 -5.57 12.59
C ALA A 19 -0.73 -5.09 11.46
N ALA A 20 -0.43 -3.93 10.87
CA ALA A 20 -1.26 -3.33 9.82
C ALA A 20 -1.33 -4.21 8.56
N GLU A 21 -0.21 -4.81 8.14
CA GLU A 21 -0.14 -5.68 6.97
C GLU A 21 -1.02 -6.92 7.12
N LEU A 22 -1.02 -7.57 8.30
CA LEU A 22 -1.86 -8.74 8.55
C LEU A 22 -3.34 -8.38 8.42
N ILE A 23 -3.78 -7.32 9.11
CA ILE A 23 -5.17 -6.86 9.10
C ILE A 23 -5.60 -6.47 7.68
N ALA A 24 -4.76 -5.75 6.95
CA ALA A 24 -5.07 -5.31 5.60
C ALA A 24 -5.23 -6.52 4.65
N LYS A 25 -4.33 -7.50 4.73
CA LYS A 25 -4.42 -8.72 3.91
C LYS A 25 -5.63 -9.58 4.25
N GLU A 26 -5.96 -9.75 5.53
CA GLU A 26 -7.18 -10.48 5.96
C GLU A 26 -8.46 -9.77 5.52
N ALA A 27 -8.44 -8.44 5.43
CA ALA A 27 -9.53 -7.65 4.86
C ALA A 27 -9.56 -7.64 3.32
N GLY A 28 -8.66 -8.37 2.66
CA GLY A 28 -8.61 -8.54 1.20
C GLY A 28 -7.79 -7.49 0.45
N ALA A 29 -7.00 -6.66 1.14
CA ALA A 29 -6.10 -5.72 0.49
C ALA A 29 -4.81 -6.39 0.00
N MET A 30 -4.23 -5.84 -1.05
CA MET A 30 -2.86 -6.12 -1.48
C MET A 30 -1.91 -5.15 -0.77
N VAL A 31 -0.82 -5.67 -0.20
CA VAL A 31 0.19 -4.87 0.50
C VAL A 31 1.56 -5.15 -0.09
N SER A 32 2.34 -4.10 -0.33
CA SER A 32 3.72 -4.17 -0.83
C SER A 32 4.62 -3.12 -0.19
N VAL A 33 5.92 -3.37 -0.27
CA VAL A 33 6.95 -2.45 0.18
C VAL A 33 8.02 -2.31 -0.90
N HIS A 34 8.36 -1.05 -1.22
CA HIS A 34 9.33 -0.67 -2.24
C HIS A 34 10.32 0.32 -1.63
N GLY A 35 11.40 -0.19 -1.04
CA GLY A 35 12.32 0.63 -0.23
C GLY A 35 11.59 1.16 1.01
N GLU A 36 11.54 2.48 1.18
CA GLU A 36 10.82 3.13 2.28
C GLU A 36 9.31 3.25 2.02
N LEU A 37 8.84 3.00 0.80
CA LEU A 37 7.43 3.15 0.43
C LEU A 37 6.63 1.90 0.79
N THR A 38 5.61 2.04 1.62
CA THR A 38 4.57 1.02 1.84
C THR A 38 3.31 1.39 1.08
N ILE A 39 2.69 0.43 0.39
CA ILE A 39 1.44 0.60 -0.35
C ILE A 39 0.46 -0.49 0.11
N ALA A 40 -0.78 -0.12 0.43
CA ALA A 40 -1.87 -1.03 0.74
C ALA A 40 -3.14 -0.57 0.01
N ALA A 41 -3.76 -1.41 -0.82
CA ALA A 41 -4.99 -1.03 -1.51
C ALA A 41 -5.84 -2.25 -1.86
N GLY A 42 -7.14 -2.02 -2.10
CA GLY A 42 -8.01 -3.05 -2.66
C GLY A 42 -7.52 -3.54 -4.03
N PRO A 43 -7.81 -4.79 -4.44
CA PRO A 43 -7.30 -5.37 -5.68
C PRO A 43 -7.63 -4.55 -6.94
N TYR A 44 -8.76 -3.84 -6.93
CA TYR A 44 -9.21 -3.01 -8.05
C TYR A 44 -8.42 -1.69 -8.20
N LEU A 45 -7.79 -1.19 -7.12
CA LEU A 45 -7.04 0.08 -7.13
C LEU A 45 -5.54 -0.14 -7.13
N TYR A 46 -5.06 -1.24 -6.53
CA TYR A 46 -3.64 -1.46 -6.26
C TYR A 46 -2.75 -1.30 -7.49
N GLY A 47 -3.14 -1.85 -8.65
CA GLY A 47 -2.36 -1.74 -9.89
C GLY A 47 -2.17 -0.29 -10.37
N THR A 48 -3.26 0.49 -10.40
CA THR A 48 -3.21 1.90 -10.79
C THR A 48 -2.42 2.73 -9.79
N LEU A 49 -2.66 2.54 -8.48
CA LEU A 49 -1.97 3.28 -7.43
C LEU A 49 -0.46 3.00 -7.42
N SER A 50 -0.07 1.72 -7.41
CA SER A 50 1.35 1.34 -7.46
C SER A 50 2.03 1.80 -8.75
N GLY A 51 1.35 1.75 -9.90
CA GLY A 51 1.85 2.30 -11.15
C GLY A 51 2.16 3.80 -11.06
N HIS A 52 1.28 4.59 -10.44
CA HIS A 52 1.50 6.03 -10.23
C HIS A 52 2.62 6.33 -9.23
N LEU A 53 2.73 5.54 -8.16
CA LEU A 53 3.73 5.79 -7.10
C LEU A 53 5.14 5.31 -7.48
N LEU A 54 5.25 4.25 -8.29
CA LEU A 54 6.52 3.64 -8.69
C LEU A 54 7.01 4.13 -10.06
N GLY A 55 6.12 4.67 -10.90
CA GLY A 55 6.48 5.25 -12.19
C GLY A 55 7.05 6.66 -12.04
N SER A 56 8.34 6.82 -12.27
CA SER A 56 8.97 8.13 -12.45
C SER A 56 8.52 8.76 -13.78
N ASN A 57 7.74 9.85 -13.68
CA ASN A 57 7.32 10.81 -14.72
C ASN A 57 6.62 10.26 -15.98
N ALA A 58 5.29 10.35 -15.99
CA ALA A 58 4.53 10.66 -17.20
C ALA A 58 4.31 12.18 -17.29
N VAL A 59 5.37 12.90 -17.66
CA VAL A 59 5.40 14.13 -18.50
C VAL A 59 6.78 14.27 -19.12
#